data_AF-A0A1Q2MC81-F1
#
_entry.id   AF-A0A1Q2MC81-F1
#
_cell.length_a   1.000
_cell.length_b   1.000
_cell.length_c   1.000
_cell.angle_alpha   90.00
_cell.angle_beta   90.00
_cell.angle_gamma   90.00
#
_symmetry.space_group_name_H-M   'P 1'
#
loop_
_entity.id
_entity.type
_entity.pdbx_description
1 polymer ?
#
loop_
_entity_poly.entity_id
_entity_poly.type
_entity_poly.pdbx_seq_one_letter_code
_entity_poly.pdbx_strand_id
1 'polypeptide(L)' 'MSSPLLKSCKACGTEISKYSPFCRNCGHPQGSNLIIWFLALFLIVLIAAYIAFTLYCSCHTEQLGAMLPR' A
#
# COMPACT_ATOMS: atom_id res chain seq x y z
N MET A 1 -28.22 -5.55 8.27
CA MET A 1 -27.25 -6.56 8.77
C MET A 1 -26.28 -5.86 9.71
N SER A 2 -26.46 -6.03 11.02
CA SER A 2 -25.57 -5.50 12.07
C SER A 2 -24.31 -6.37 12.13
N SER A 3 -23.22 -5.94 11.49
CA SER A 3 -21.93 -6.59 11.65
C SER A 3 -21.51 -6.53 13.13
N PRO A 4 -21.10 -7.65 13.75
CA PRO A 4 -20.71 -7.66 15.16
C PRO A 4 -19.50 -6.73 15.35
N LEU A 5 -19.64 -5.81 16.32
CA LEU A 5 -18.57 -4.87 16.69
C LEU A 5 -17.43 -5.57 17.45
N LEU A 6 -17.65 -6.82 17.90
CA LEU A 6 -16.67 -7.65 18.56
C LEU A 6 -16.20 -8.78 17.64
N LYS A 7 -14.91 -9.10 17.73
CA LYS A 7 -14.25 -10.25 17.11
C LYS A 7 -13.47 -11.02 18.18
N SER A 8 -13.29 -12.31 18.00
CA SER A 8 -12.42 -13.09 18.88
C SER A 8 -10.95 -12.83 18.57
N CYS A 9 -10.13 -12.67 19.61
CA CYS A 9 -8.67 -12.55 19.49
C CYS A 9 -8.09 -13.84 18.89
N LYS A 10 -7.31 -13.73 17.81
CA LYS A 10 -6.66 -14.87 17.15
C LYS A 10 -5.69 -15.68 18.02
N ALA A 11 -5.25 -15.10 19.14
CA ALA A 11 -4.24 -15.72 20.02
C ALA A 11 -4.85 -16.34 21.28
N CYS A 12 -5.72 -15.59 21.97
CA CYS A 12 -6.24 -15.98 23.28
C CYS A 12 -7.76 -16.20 23.31
N GLY A 13 -8.47 -15.99 22.21
CA GLY A 13 -9.92 -16.21 22.13
C GLY A 13 -10.80 -15.13 22.76
N THR A 14 -10.23 -14.19 23.54
CA THR A 14 -10.97 -13.08 24.18
C THR A 14 -11.72 -12.23 23.15
N GLU A 15 -12.96 -11.86 23.46
CA GLU A 15 -13.71 -10.92 22.64
C GLU A 15 -13.12 -9.51 22.71
N ILE A 16 -12.79 -8.96 21.56
CA ILE A 16 -12.18 -7.64 21.42
C ILE A 16 -12.91 -6.83 20.35
N SER A 17 -12.83 -5.51 20.42
CA SER A 17 -13.37 -4.66 19.35
C SER A 17 -12.72 -5.01 18.00
N LYS A 18 -13.55 -5.06 16.96
CA LYS A 18 -13.11 -5.35 15.58
C LYS A 18 -11.99 -4.41 15.11
N TYR A 19 -12.04 -3.16 15.57
CA TYR A 19 -11.12 -2.09 15.24
C TYR A 19 -9.92 -1.99 16.18
N SER A 20 -9.85 -2.82 17.23
CA SER A 20 -8.73 -2.79 18.15
C SER A 20 -7.47 -3.32 17.46
N PRO A 21 -6.38 -2.51 17.36
CA PRO A 21 -5.15 -2.93 16.69
C PRO A 21 -4.36 -3.97 17.48
N PHE A 22 -4.57 -4.09 18.79
CA PHE A 22 -3.93 -5.05 19.67
C PHE A 22 -4.94 -5.62 20.67
N CYS A 23 -4.72 -6.85 21.11
CA CYS A 23 -5.52 -7.42 22.19
C CYS A 23 -5.08 -6.84 23.54
N ARG A 24 -6.01 -6.25 24.31
CA ARG A 24 -5.71 -5.72 25.66
C ARG A 24 -5.39 -6.81 26.69
N ASN A 25 -5.79 -8.07 26.43
CA ASN A 25 -5.58 -9.19 27.35
C ASN A 25 -4.22 -9.87 27.17
N CYS A 26 -3.77 -10.06 25.93
CA CYS A 26 -2.52 -10.79 25.63
C CYS A 26 -1.45 -9.95 24.92
N GLY A 27 -1.75 -8.72 24.52
CA GLY A 27 -0.84 -7.86 23.77
C GLY A 27 -0.66 -8.22 22.29
N HIS A 28 -1.26 -9.32 21.80
CA HIS A 28 -1.05 -9.74 20.41
C HIS A 28 -1.64 -8.73 19.41
N PRO A 29 -0.88 -8.26 18.41
CA PRO A 29 -1.38 -7.38 17.35
C PRO A 29 -2.43 -8.09 16.48
N GLN A 30 -3.51 -7.38 16.14
CA GLN A 30 -4.68 -7.90 15.40
C GLN A 30 -4.90 -7.18 14.06
N GLY A 31 -3.94 -6.34 13.65
CA GLY A 31 -3.96 -5.62 12.38
C GLY A 31 -3.94 -6.56 11.17
N SER A 32 -4.62 -6.15 10.10
CA SER A 32 -4.63 -6.88 8.84
C SER A 32 -3.49 -6.41 7.95
N ASN A 33 -2.52 -7.29 7.70
CA ASN A 33 -1.39 -7.02 6.81
C ASN A 33 -1.81 -6.86 5.33
N LEU A 34 -3.04 -7.24 4.97
CA LEU A 34 -3.50 -7.25 3.59
C LEU A 34 -3.59 -5.83 3.00
N ILE A 35 -4.07 -4.85 3.79
CA ILE A 35 -4.18 -3.45 3.36
C ILE A 35 -2.80 -2.85 3.11
N ILE A 36 -1.84 -3.17 3.99
CA ILE A 36 -0.45 -2.70 3.88
C ILE A 36 0.16 -3.21 2.56
N TRP A 37 -0.08 -4.48 2.22
CA TRP A 37 0.37 -5.07 0.96
C TRP A 37 -0.22 -4.39 -0.27
N PHE A 38 -1.55 -4.14 -0.28
CA PHE A 38 -2.18 -3.43 -1.40
C PHE A 38 -1.64 -2.00 -1.55
N LEU A 39 -1.45 -1.29 -0.44
CA LEU A 39 -0.93 0.07 -0.44
C LEU A 39 0.52 0.11 -0.96
N ALA A 40 1.35 -0.84 -0.55
CA ALA A 40 2.72 -0.99 -1.05
C ALA A 40 2.75 -1.30 -2.55
N LEU A 41 1.91 -2.23 -3.03
CA LEU A 41 1.83 -2.57 -4.44
C LEU A 41 1.37 -1.38 -5.29
N PHE A 42 0.37 -0.64 -4.84
CA PHE A 42 -0.09 0.58 -5.51
C PHE A 42 1.01 1.63 -5.62
N LEU A 43 1.76 1.86 -4.53
CA LEU A 43 2.88 2.80 -4.53
C LEU A 43 3.99 2.38 -5.51
N ILE A 44 4.32 1.09 -5.57
CA ILE A 44 5.32 0.56 -6.53
C ILE A 44 4.88 0.82 -7.98
N VAL A 45 3.60 0.57 -8.30
CA VAL A 45 3.05 0.83 -9.65
C VAL A 45 3.16 2.30 -10.01
N LEU A 46 2.83 3.22 -9.08
CA LEU A 46 2.95 4.66 -9.32
C LEU A 46 4.40 5.09 -9.55
N ILE A 47 5.34 4.56 -8.76
CA ILE A 47 6.77 4.85 -8.92
C ILE A 47 7.28 4.35 -10.27
N ALA A 48 6.91 3.12 -10.66
CA ALA A 48 7.30 2.55 -11.94
C ALA A 48 6.74 3.37 -13.12
N ALA A 49 5.47 3.80 -13.04
CA ALA A 49 4.85 4.66 -14.04
C ALA A 49 5.53 6.03 -14.13
N TYR A 50 5.86 6.64 -12.99
CA TYR A 50 6.60 7.91 -12.94
C TYR A 50 7.98 7.78 -13.59
N ILE A 51 8.75 6.75 -13.22
CA ILE A 51 10.08 6.50 -13.80
C ILE A 51 9.96 6.27 -15.31
N ALA A 52 9.02 5.44 -15.76
CA ALA A 52 8.79 5.19 -17.19
C ALA A 52 8.44 6.48 -17.93
N PHE A 53 7.59 7.33 -17.34
CA PHE A 53 7.25 8.64 -17.90
C PHE A 53 8.46 9.58 -17.96
N THR A 54 9.25 9.66 -16.90
CA THR A 54 10.49 10.45 -16.87
C THR A 54 11.47 9.97 -17.95
N LEU A 55 11.69 8.66 -18.06
CA LEU A 55 12.57 8.08 -19.09
C LEU A 55 12.04 8.36 -20.50
N TYR A 56 10.72 8.26 -20.71
CA TYR A 56 10.09 8.59 -21.98
C TYR A 56 10.32 10.06 -22.36
N CYS A 57 10.08 10.98 -21.42
CA CYS A 57 10.35 12.40 -21.63
C CYS A 57 11.83 12.67 -21.93
N SER A 58 12.75 12.08 -21.16
CA SER A 58 14.19 12.22 -21.37
C SER A 58 14.65 11.69 -22.73
N CYS A 59 14.17 10.50 -23.14
CA CYS A 59 14.52 9.91 -24.43
C CYS A 59 13.94 10.69 -25.61
N HIS A 60 12.76 11.31 -25.45
CA HIS A 60 12.17 12.15 -26.48
C HIS A 60 12.87 13.51 -26.62
N THR A 61 13.39 14.08 -25.53
CA THR A 61 14.20 15.32 -25.61
C THR A 61 15.51 15.13 -26.39
N GLU A 62 16.10 13.94 -26.37
CA GLU A 62 17.32 13.64 -27.15
C GLU A 62 17.05 13.59 -28.66
N GLN A 63 15.84 13.21 -29.08
CA GLN A 63 15.43 13.23 -30.50
C GLN A 63 15.25 14.66 -31.04
N LEU A 64 14.87 15.63 -30.20
CA LEU A 64 14.69 17.03 -30.61
C LEU A 64 16.01 17.83 -30.62
N GLY A 65 17.00 17.42 -29.82
CA GLY A 65 18.35 18.01 -29.83
C GLY A 65 19.21 17.60 -31.04
N ALA A 66 18.93 16.43 -31.63
CA ALA A 66 19.59 15.95 -32.85
C ALA A 66 18.98 16.49 -34.15
N MET A 67 17.86 17.24 -34.06
CA MET A 67 17.11 17.78 -35.20
C MET A 67 17.00 19.32 -35.17
N LEU A 68 17.91 20.01 -34.47
CA LEU A 68 18.10 21.45 -34.61
C LEU A 68 19.40 21.69 -35.40
N PRO A 69 19.34 22.19 -36.65
CA PRO A 69 20.53 22.50 -37.42
C PRO A 69 21.28 23.65 -36.74
N ARG A 70 22.57 23.45 -36.48
CA ARG A 70 23.52 24.53 -36.22
C ARG A 70 23.90 25.23 -37.52
#